data_AF-A0A800K271-F1
#
_entry.id   AF-A0A800K271-F1
#
_cell.length_a   1.000
_cell.length_b   1.000
_cell.length_c   1.000
_cell.angle_alpha   90.00
_cell.angle_beta   90.00
_cell.angle_gamma   90.00
#
_symmetry.space_group_name_H-M   'P 1'
#
loop_
_entity.id
_entity.type
_entity.pdbx_description
1 polymer ?
#
loop_
_entity_poly.entity_id
_entity_poly.type
_entity_poly.pdbx_seq_one_letter_code
_entity_poly.pdbx_strand_id
1 'polypeptide(L)'
;EGAEPGQVLVVHVEKITPHNIGWTGYRGNTGAMPGWLGDSNVGPTSKVVEIRDGRIIWNDKFSIPIKPMLGCVGVAPARDRWVNSWAGVWGGNFDIQEVTDGAQVHIPIQVPGANLHIGDMHALQGDGEICGGGGIETGGIARLRVELKDKPADMTWPRIENDEYIMTTAQARPAEDAFRTALSEMLLWLEGEYNFARKDAFMFLAQVLEARITQFVNPTFSYVAKVKKEYLEWTR
;
A
#
# COMPACT_ATOMS: atom_id res chain seq x y z
N GLU A 1 23.15 -3.24 -5.22
CA GLU A 1 24.39 -3.73 -4.56
C GLU A 1 24.71 -2.82 -3.38
N GLY A 2 25.38 -3.31 -2.33
CA GLY A 2 25.75 -2.52 -1.15
C GLY A 2 24.63 -2.18 -0.16
N ALA A 3 23.47 -2.85 -0.28
CA ALA A 3 22.34 -2.67 0.62
C ALA A 3 22.57 -3.42 1.94
N GLU A 4 22.52 -2.74 3.07
CA GLU A 4 22.77 -3.32 4.40
C GLU A 4 21.67 -2.93 5.41
N PRO A 5 21.45 -3.74 6.46
CA PRO A 5 20.56 -3.35 7.57
C PRO A 5 20.95 -2.00 8.17
N GLY A 6 19.94 -1.17 8.49
CA GLY A 6 20.14 0.21 8.92
C GLY A 6 20.02 1.24 7.79
N GLN A 7 19.89 0.79 6.56
CA GLN A 7 19.53 1.60 5.41
C GLN A 7 18.06 1.42 5.02
N VAL A 8 17.60 2.24 4.09
CA VAL A 8 16.31 2.16 3.41
C VAL A 8 16.54 1.90 1.93
N LEU A 9 15.76 0.98 1.37
CA LEU A 9 15.60 0.86 -0.07
C LEU A 9 14.45 1.74 -0.51
N VAL A 10 14.71 2.75 -1.33
CA VAL A 10 13.68 3.58 -1.96
C VAL A 10 13.36 3.00 -3.33
N VAL A 11 12.12 2.59 -3.53
CA VAL A 11 11.60 2.07 -4.80
C VAL A 11 10.77 3.16 -5.46
N HIS A 12 11.29 3.74 -6.53
CA HIS A 12 10.59 4.70 -7.36
C HIS A 12 9.76 3.94 -8.40
N VAL A 13 8.45 4.12 -8.34
CA VAL A 13 7.50 3.54 -9.31
C VAL A 13 7.36 4.51 -10.47
N GLU A 14 8.11 4.27 -11.56
CA GLU A 14 8.15 5.20 -12.70
C GLU A 14 6.95 5.01 -13.62
N LYS A 15 6.62 3.75 -13.93
CA LYS A 15 5.50 3.43 -14.81
C LYS A 15 4.94 2.03 -14.60
N ILE A 16 3.63 1.90 -14.47
CA ILE A 16 2.89 0.64 -14.46
C ILE A 16 2.03 0.57 -15.73
N THR A 17 2.20 -0.50 -16.50
CA THR A 17 1.44 -0.77 -17.72
C THR A 17 0.78 -2.14 -17.61
N PRO A 18 -0.52 -2.22 -17.26
CA PRO A 18 -1.22 -3.49 -17.17
C PRO A 18 -1.46 -4.11 -18.55
N HIS A 19 -1.68 -5.42 -18.59
CA HIS A 19 -2.18 -6.12 -19.77
C HIS A 19 -3.61 -5.68 -20.12
N ASN A 20 -4.11 -6.13 -21.27
CA ASN A 20 -5.45 -5.83 -21.76
C ASN A 20 -6.56 -6.73 -21.16
N ILE A 21 -6.26 -7.46 -20.08
CA ILE A 21 -7.18 -8.37 -19.41
C ILE A 21 -7.00 -8.27 -17.90
N GLY A 22 -8.11 -8.29 -17.17
CA GLY A 22 -8.11 -8.31 -15.72
C GLY A 22 -9.07 -9.37 -15.16
N TRP A 23 -8.86 -9.73 -13.90
CA TRP A 23 -9.70 -10.67 -13.17
C TRP A 23 -10.05 -10.11 -11.80
N THR A 24 -11.23 -10.40 -11.29
CA THR A 24 -11.58 -10.16 -9.89
C THR A 24 -12.53 -11.24 -9.43
N GLY A 25 -12.52 -11.57 -8.16
CA GLY A 25 -13.43 -12.56 -7.63
C GLY A 25 -13.55 -12.57 -6.12
N TYR A 26 -14.52 -13.35 -5.67
CA TYR A 26 -14.78 -13.62 -4.27
C TYR A 26 -15.17 -15.09 -4.12
N ARG A 27 -14.67 -15.76 -3.07
CA ARG A 27 -15.05 -17.14 -2.74
C ARG A 27 -15.04 -17.37 -1.24
N GLY A 28 -16.10 -17.96 -0.70
CA GLY A 28 -16.13 -18.36 0.71
C GLY A 28 -16.07 -17.14 1.63
N ASN A 29 -15.12 -17.11 2.57
CA ASN A 29 -14.94 -16.01 3.54
C ASN A 29 -13.73 -15.12 3.22
N THR A 30 -13.28 -15.06 1.97
CA THR A 30 -12.08 -14.28 1.60
C THR A 30 -12.31 -12.77 1.65
N GLY A 31 -13.56 -12.31 1.63
CA GLY A 31 -13.90 -10.89 1.60
C GLY A 31 -14.13 -10.25 2.97
N ALA A 32 -14.38 -8.94 2.96
CA ALA A 32 -14.57 -8.11 4.15
C ALA A 32 -15.90 -8.32 4.90
N MET A 33 -16.77 -9.23 4.43
CA MET A 33 -18.11 -9.47 5.00
C MET A 33 -18.37 -10.94 5.38
N PRO A 34 -17.65 -11.52 6.35
CA PRO A 34 -17.98 -12.88 6.79
C PRO A 34 -19.28 -12.88 7.60
N GLY A 35 -20.40 -13.30 6.98
CA GLY A 35 -21.64 -13.67 7.67
C GLY A 35 -22.62 -12.55 8.03
N TRP A 36 -22.33 -11.28 7.68
CA TRP A 36 -23.19 -10.13 8.02
C TRP A 36 -24.49 -10.06 7.20
N LEU A 37 -24.58 -10.79 6.09
CA LEU A 37 -25.76 -10.92 5.25
C LEU A 37 -26.35 -12.36 5.27
N GLY A 38 -26.21 -13.08 6.40
CA GLY A 38 -26.61 -14.49 6.53
C GLY A 38 -25.48 -15.45 6.14
N ASP A 39 -25.77 -16.73 5.89
CA ASP A 39 -24.80 -17.78 5.54
C ASP A 39 -24.02 -17.46 4.22
N SER A 40 -23.05 -16.55 4.33
CA SER A 40 -22.04 -16.10 3.35
C SER A 40 -22.45 -15.45 2.02
N ASN A 41 -23.73 -15.42 1.63
CA ASN A 41 -24.05 -15.48 0.19
C ASN A 41 -24.23 -14.16 -0.60
N VAL A 42 -23.14 -13.40 -0.82
CA VAL A 42 -22.95 -12.83 -2.20
C VAL A 42 -22.77 -13.98 -3.20
N GLY A 43 -22.32 -15.15 -2.71
CA GLY A 43 -22.03 -16.34 -3.50
C GLY A 43 -20.65 -16.23 -4.16
N PRO A 44 -19.95 -17.36 -4.38
CA PRO A 44 -18.70 -17.31 -5.11
C PRO A 44 -18.97 -16.77 -6.51
N THR A 45 -18.23 -15.73 -6.88
CA THR A 45 -18.36 -15.11 -8.19
C THR A 45 -16.99 -14.63 -8.63
N SER A 46 -16.81 -14.59 -9.94
CA SER A 46 -15.61 -14.01 -10.53
C SER A 46 -15.96 -13.35 -11.84
N LYS A 47 -15.12 -12.42 -12.26
CA LYS A 47 -15.30 -11.66 -13.47
C LYS A 47 -13.96 -11.47 -14.15
N VAL A 48 -13.91 -11.87 -15.40
CA VAL A 48 -12.85 -11.48 -16.33
C VAL A 48 -13.32 -10.22 -17.05
N VAL A 49 -12.46 -9.23 -17.15
CA VAL A 49 -12.74 -7.95 -17.81
C VAL A 49 -11.69 -7.67 -18.89
N GLU A 50 -12.13 -7.08 -20.00
CA GLU A 50 -11.22 -6.46 -20.97
C GLU A 50 -10.74 -5.12 -20.41
N ILE A 51 -9.45 -4.82 -20.60
CA ILE A 51 -8.87 -3.50 -20.35
C ILE A 51 -8.48 -2.90 -21.70
N ARG A 52 -9.15 -1.82 -22.10
CA ARG A 52 -8.93 -1.15 -23.38
C ARG A 52 -8.97 0.36 -23.20
N ASP A 53 -8.08 1.08 -23.90
CA ASP A 53 -8.00 2.55 -23.91
C ASP A 53 -7.91 3.17 -22.50
N GLY A 54 -7.16 2.53 -21.60
CA GLY A 54 -7.02 2.98 -20.21
C GLY A 54 -8.27 2.78 -19.35
N ARG A 55 -9.17 1.86 -19.74
CA ARG A 55 -10.43 1.60 -19.05
C ARG A 55 -10.70 0.12 -18.91
N ILE A 56 -11.26 -0.26 -17.77
CA ILE A 56 -11.89 -1.57 -17.55
C ILE A 56 -13.27 -1.54 -18.19
N ILE A 57 -13.53 -2.44 -19.13
CA ILE A 57 -14.85 -2.63 -19.72
C ILE A 57 -15.66 -3.52 -18.77
N TRP A 58 -16.49 -2.90 -17.93
CA TRP A 58 -17.25 -3.63 -16.92
C TRP A 58 -18.43 -4.37 -17.55
N ASN A 59 -19.14 -3.73 -18.48
CA ASN A 59 -20.17 -4.33 -19.32
C ASN A 59 -20.40 -3.43 -20.54
N ASP A 60 -21.33 -3.81 -21.42
CA ASP A 60 -21.63 -3.09 -22.68
C ASP A 60 -22.09 -1.63 -22.48
N LYS A 61 -22.43 -1.23 -21.25
CA LYS A 61 -22.97 0.10 -20.92
C LYS A 61 -22.03 0.94 -20.05
N PHE A 62 -21.00 0.33 -19.47
CA PHE A 62 -20.23 0.94 -18.40
C PHE A 62 -18.76 0.52 -18.44
N SER A 63 -17.89 1.50 -18.30
CA SER A 63 -16.44 1.30 -18.18
C SER A 63 -15.87 2.23 -17.11
N ILE A 64 -14.76 1.81 -16.50
CA ILE A 64 -14.13 2.48 -15.36
C ILE A 64 -12.69 2.83 -15.73
N PRO A 65 -12.19 4.06 -15.49
CA PRO A 65 -10.77 4.36 -15.69
C PRO A 65 -9.89 3.45 -14.84
N ILE A 66 -8.77 2.97 -15.40
CA ILE A 66 -7.76 2.26 -14.61
C ILE A 66 -7.01 3.23 -13.71
N LYS A 67 -6.55 2.73 -12.57
CA LYS A 67 -5.55 3.37 -11.70
C LYS A 67 -4.55 2.28 -11.30
N PRO A 68 -3.59 1.95 -12.18
CA PRO A 68 -2.74 0.79 -11.98
C PRO A 68 -1.86 0.95 -10.74
N MET A 69 -1.68 -0.13 -9.99
CA MET A 69 -0.89 -0.14 -8.75
C MET A 69 -0.16 -1.47 -8.57
N LEU A 70 0.83 -1.49 -7.67
CA LEU A 70 1.46 -2.71 -7.17
C LEU A 70 0.92 -2.99 -5.76
N GLY A 71 0.20 -4.09 -5.57
CA GLY A 71 -0.27 -4.54 -4.25
C GLY A 71 0.87 -5.03 -3.36
N CYS A 72 1.89 -5.66 -3.98
CA CYS A 72 3.03 -6.22 -3.29
C CYS A 72 4.35 -5.53 -3.69
N VAL A 73 4.98 -4.85 -2.73
CA VAL A 73 6.34 -4.30 -2.84
C VAL A 73 7.04 -4.50 -1.50
N GLY A 74 8.14 -5.25 -1.47
CA GLY A 74 8.83 -5.57 -0.23
C GLY A 74 10.28 -6.01 -0.37
N VAL A 75 10.97 -6.08 0.75
CA VAL A 75 12.33 -6.62 0.89
C VAL A 75 12.29 -7.87 1.76
N ALA A 76 13.35 -8.69 1.73
CA ALA A 76 13.41 -9.85 2.60
C ALA A 76 13.46 -9.41 4.08
N PRO A 77 12.58 -9.96 4.94
CA PRO A 77 12.63 -9.72 6.37
C PRO A 77 13.82 -10.43 7.04
N ALA A 78 14.24 -9.96 8.21
CA ALA A 78 15.29 -10.61 9.02
C ALA A 78 14.86 -11.96 9.65
N ARG A 79 13.61 -12.36 9.45
CA ARG A 79 13.01 -13.58 10.00
C ARG A 79 12.33 -14.36 8.89
N ASP A 80 12.23 -15.67 9.05
CA ASP A 80 11.53 -16.50 8.07
C ASP A 80 10.08 -16.09 7.89
N ARG A 81 9.69 -15.93 6.62
CA ARG A 81 8.32 -15.72 6.15
C ARG A 81 8.09 -16.57 4.92
N TRP A 82 6.99 -17.31 4.91
CA TRP A 82 6.76 -18.37 3.92
C TRP A 82 5.89 -17.96 2.73
N VAL A 83 5.09 -16.88 2.86
CA VAL A 83 4.05 -16.56 1.87
C VAL A 83 3.96 -15.05 1.64
N ASN A 84 3.87 -14.64 0.37
CA ASN A 84 3.78 -13.24 -0.05
C ASN A 84 2.45 -12.57 0.30
N SER A 85 1.44 -13.32 0.75
CA SER A 85 0.14 -12.78 1.22
C SER A 85 0.26 -11.98 2.54
N TRP A 86 1.46 -11.90 3.12
CA TRP A 86 1.73 -11.12 4.34
C TRP A 86 2.52 -9.88 3.99
N ALA A 87 2.25 -8.80 4.71
CA ALA A 87 3.14 -7.65 4.79
C ALA A 87 3.57 -7.39 6.23
N GLY A 88 4.43 -6.39 6.39
CA GLY A 88 4.90 -5.94 7.68
C GLY A 88 5.91 -4.81 7.51
N VAL A 89 6.77 -4.65 8.52
CA VAL A 89 7.87 -3.66 8.49
C VAL A 89 8.85 -3.85 7.33
N TRP A 90 8.77 -4.95 6.58
CA TRP A 90 9.60 -5.23 5.39
C TRP A 90 8.94 -4.88 4.05
N GLY A 91 7.75 -4.28 4.01
CA GLY A 91 6.98 -4.27 2.76
C GLY A 91 6.06 -5.50 2.69
N GLY A 92 5.81 -5.97 1.47
CA GLY A 92 5.02 -7.15 1.16
C GLY A 92 3.65 -6.78 0.61
N ASN A 93 2.64 -7.63 0.83
CA ASN A 93 1.30 -7.40 0.28
C ASN A 93 0.49 -6.36 1.08
N PHE A 94 0.72 -5.09 0.76
CA PHE A 94 0.12 -3.95 1.42
C PHE A 94 -1.21 -3.54 0.77
N ASP A 95 -1.37 -3.75 -0.53
CA ASP A 95 -2.55 -3.36 -1.29
C ASP A 95 -2.92 -1.89 -1.04
N ILE A 96 -1.91 -1.02 -1.13
CA ILE A 96 -2.03 0.43 -0.96
C ILE A 96 -2.09 1.06 -2.35
N GLN A 97 -3.22 1.68 -2.67
CA GLN A 97 -3.52 2.26 -3.97
C GLN A 97 -2.56 3.38 -4.38
N GLU A 98 -1.92 4.02 -3.41
CA GLU A 98 -0.90 5.04 -3.63
C GLU A 98 0.45 4.48 -4.12
N VAL A 99 0.66 3.16 -4.15
CA VAL A 99 1.81 2.53 -4.80
C VAL A 99 1.58 2.45 -6.32
N THR A 100 1.56 3.61 -6.95
CA THR A 100 1.26 3.84 -8.37
C THR A 100 2.35 4.70 -9.04
N ASP A 101 2.17 5.06 -10.31
CA ASP A 101 3.07 5.93 -11.06
C ASP A 101 3.41 7.21 -10.25
N GLY A 102 4.70 7.51 -10.11
CA GLY A 102 5.22 8.65 -9.35
C GLY A 102 5.45 8.40 -7.86
N ALA A 103 5.02 7.25 -7.32
CA ALA A 103 5.23 6.91 -5.92
C ALA A 103 6.69 6.53 -5.62
N GLN A 104 7.14 6.88 -4.42
CA GLN A 104 8.40 6.44 -3.84
C GLN A 104 8.07 5.63 -2.60
N VAL A 105 8.42 4.34 -2.59
CA VAL A 105 8.19 3.44 -1.46
C VAL A 105 9.50 3.24 -0.73
N HIS A 106 9.58 3.72 0.50
CA HIS A 106 10.76 3.67 1.35
C HIS A 106 10.61 2.45 2.27
N ILE A 107 11.50 1.46 2.13
CA ILE A 107 11.39 0.19 2.85
C ILE A 107 12.65 -0.03 3.71
N PRO A 108 12.51 -0.22 5.03
CA PRO A 108 13.64 -0.54 5.90
C PRO A 108 14.31 -1.85 5.50
N ILE A 109 15.62 -1.80 5.22
CA ILE A 109 16.41 -2.99 4.90
C ILE A 109 16.67 -3.78 6.17
N GLN A 110 16.40 -5.09 6.11
CA GLN A 110 16.55 -6.00 7.25
C GLN A 110 17.61 -7.08 7.05
N VAL A 111 18.03 -7.30 5.80
CA VAL A 111 19.10 -8.26 5.46
C VAL A 111 20.03 -7.67 4.40
N PRO A 112 21.31 -8.09 4.34
CA PRO A 112 22.22 -7.70 3.27
C PRO A 112 21.64 -8.00 1.90
N GLY A 113 21.82 -7.07 0.96
CA GLY A 113 21.27 -7.13 -0.39
C GLY A 113 19.81 -6.70 -0.52
N ALA A 114 19.09 -6.48 0.59
CA ALA A 114 17.65 -6.20 0.68
C ALA A 114 16.74 -7.32 0.13
N ASN A 115 17.03 -7.88 -1.05
CA ASN A 115 16.21 -8.87 -1.76
C ASN A 115 14.80 -8.35 -2.04
N LEU A 116 14.74 -7.27 -2.84
CA LEU A 116 13.50 -6.68 -3.33
C LEU A 116 12.65 -7.72 -4.09
N HIS A 117 11.36 -7.77 -3.77
CA HIS A 117 10.33 -8.52 -4.49
C HIS A 117 9.12 -7.63 -4.73
N ILE A 118 8.51 -7.82 -5.89
CA ILE A 118 7.34 -7.06 -6.36
C ILE A 118 6.34 -8.01 -7.01
N GLY A 119 5.07 -7.63 -7.02
CA GLY A 119 4.03 -8.39 -7.71
C GLY A 119 2.64 -7.82 -7.42
N ASP A 120 1.62 -8.65 -7.64
CA ASP A 120 0.23 -8.33 -7.30
C ASP A 120 -0.26 -7.04 -7.99
N MET A 121 -0.09 -6.97 -9.31
CA MET A 121 -0.46 -5.77 -10.06
C MET A 121 -1.97 -5.72 -10.23
N HIS A 122 -2.56 -4.60 -9.82
CA HIS A 122 -3.98 -4.34 -10.06
C HIS A 122 -4.14 -3.23 -11.09
N ALA A 123 -5.06 -3.40 -12.03
CA ALA A 123 -5.48 -2.31 -12.92
C ALA A 123 -6.34 -1.27 -12.18
N LEU A 124 -7.01 -1.69 -11.09
CA LEU A 124 -7.80 -0.83 -10.21
C LEU A 124 -8.10 -1.60 -8.92
N GLN A 125 -8.01 -0.93 -7.77
CA GLN A 125 -8.44 -1.47 -6.48
C GLN A 125 -9.24 -0.40 -5.72
N GLY A 126 -10.29 -0.82 -5.02
CA GLY A 126 -11.04 0.03 -4.09
C GLY A 126 -10.58 -0.15 -2.64
N ASP A 127 -10.99 0.76 -1.76
CA ASP A 127 -10.71 0.67 -0.33
C ASP A 127 -11.27 -0.62 0.28
N GLY A 128 -10.46 -1.25 1.13
CA GLY A 128 -10.81 -2.48 1.82
C GLY A 128 -10.67 -3.74 0.97
N GLU A 129 -10.46 -3.62 -0.35
CA GLU A 129 -10.29 -4.78 -1.26
C GLU A 129 -11.36 -5.86 -1.01
N ILE A 130 -12.60 -5.40 -0.87
CA ILE A 130 -13.63 -6.10 -0.09
C ILE A 130 -14.00 -7.51 -0.59
N CYS A 131 -13.68 -7.86 -1.83
CA CYS A 131 -13.93 -9.18 -2.40
C CYS A 131 -12.86 -10.21 -2.07
N GLY A 132 -11.69 -9.80 -1.58
CA GLY A 132 -10.63 -10.71 -1.12
C GLY A 132 -9.89 -11.49 -2.20
N GLY A 133 -10.50 -11.71 -3.36
CA GLY A 133 -9.81 -12.20 -4.56
C GLY A 133 -9.30 -11.03 -5.39
N GLY A 134 -8.73 -10.02 -4.75
CA GLY A 134 -8.01 -8.95 -5.44
C GLY A 134 -8.80 -7.69 -5.77
N GLY A 135 -8.08 -6.67 -6.23
CA GLY A 135 -8.62 -5.64 -7.13
C GLY A 135 -9.02 -6.22 -8.50
N ILE A 136 -8.82 -5.45 -9.56
CA ILE A 136 -8.77 -5.98 -10.93
C ILE A 136 -7.36 -6.50 -11.16
N GLU A 137 -7.11 -7.73 -10.75
CA GLU A 137 -5.86 -8.46 -10.92
C GLU A 137 -5.42 -8.54 -12.36
N THR A 138 -4.15 -8.27 -12.65
CA THR A 138 -3.62 -8.32 -14.01
C THR A 138 -2.10 -8.57 -14.03
N GLY A 139 -1.61 -9.05 -15.17
CA GLY A 139 -0.18 -9.01 -15.47
C GLY A 139 0.20 -7.65 -16.07
N GLY A 140 1.49 -7.41 -16.26
CA GLY A 140 1.93 -6.18 -16.93
C GLY A 140 3.42 -5.96 -16.85
N ILE A 141 3.81 -4.72 -17.17
CA ILE A 141 5.18 -4.23 -17.07
C ILE A 141 5.21 -3.10 -16.05
N ALA A 142 6.07 -3.23 -15.04
CA ALA A 142 6.41 -2.16 -14.11
C ALA A 142 7.86 -1.72 -14.35
N ARG A 143 8.06 -0.41 -14.58
CA ARG A 143 9.39 0.21 -14.60
C ARG A 143 9.65 0.83 -13.24
N LEU A 144 10.74 0.40 -12.62
CA LEU A 144 11.14 0.84 -11.29
C LEU A 144 12.59 1.33 -11.33
N ARG A 145 12.89 2.32 -10.49
CA ARG A 145 14.26 2.69 -10.12
C ARG A 145 14.43 2.47 -8.62
N VAL A 146 15.59 2.01 -8.20
CA VAL A 146 15.91 1.81 -6.79
C VAL A 146 17.07 2.68 -6.35
N GLU A 147 17.04 3.09 -5.09
CA GLU A 147 18.05 3.94 -4.45
C GLU A 147 18.25 3.50 -3.00
N LEU A 148 19.47 3.68 -2.47
CA LEU A 148 19.79 3.44 -1.07
C LEU A 148 19.90 4.77 -0.33
N LYS A 149 19.28 4.85 0.85
CA LYS A 149 19.37 5.98 1.78
C LYS A 149 19.63 5.51 3.19
N ASP A 150 20.12 6.40 4.04
CA ASP A 150 20.18 6.13 5.49
C ASP A 150 18.77 6.04 6.06
N LYS A 151 18.53 5.09 6.97
CA LYS A 151 17.23 4.93 7.60
C LYS A 151 17.04 5.99 8.70
N PRO A 152 15.97 6.79 8.66
CA PRO A 152 15.58 7.62 9.80
C PRO A 152 15.41 6.77 11.06
N ALA A 153 15.87 7.28 12.21
CA ALA A 153 15.89 6.53 13.46
C ALA A 153 14.46 6.12 13.90
N ASP A 154 13.50 6.98 13.60
CA ASP A 154 12.08 6.90 13.90
C ASP A 154 11.24 6.13 12.87
N MET A 155 11.84 5.70 11.75
CA MET A 155 11.16 4.91 10.73
C MET A 155 11.18 3.42 11.09
N THR A 156 10.02 2.85 11.40
CA THR A 156 9.85 1.41 11.65
C THR A 156 9.13 0.73 10.49
N TRP A 157 8.13 1.41 9.93
CA TRP A 157 7.31 0.89 8.82
C TRP A 157 7.66 1.55 7.49
N PRO A 158 7.29 0.93 6.36
CA PRO A 158 7.43 1.57 5.07
C PRO A 158 6.72 2.92 5.02
N ARG A 159 7.39 3.89 4.43
CA ARG A 159 6.84 5.22 4.10
C ARG A 159 6.58 5.29 2.61
N ILE A 160 5.56 6.02 2.20
CA ILE A 160 5.29 6.31 0.79
C ILE A 160 5.28 7.82 0.61
N GLU A 161 5.87 8.29 -0.48
CA GLU A 161 5.77 9.67 -0.90
C GLU A 161 5.36 9.75 -2.36
N ASN A 162 4.56 10.76 -2.70
CA ASN A 162 4.35 11.17 -4.09
C ASN A 162 4.44 12.71 -4.17
N ASP A 163 4.00 13.29 -5.28
CA ASP A 163 4.06 14.74 -5.49
C ASP A 163 3.18 15.52 -4.49
N GLU A 164 2.12 14.91 -3.98
CA GLU A 164 1.10 15.59 -3.18
C GLU A 164 1.17 15.27 -1.68
N TYR A 165 1.60 14.05 -1.30
CA TYR A 165 1.52 13.58 0.08
C TYR A 165 2.82 12.94 0.56
N ILE A 166 3.04 13.05 1.87
CA ILE A 166 3.79 12.06 2.63
C ILE A 166 2.83 11.08 3.27
N MET A 167 3.24 9.82 3.40
CA MET A 167 2.36 8.75 3.86
C MET A 167 3.10 7.74 4.72
N THR A 168 2.50 7.36 5.84
CA THR A 168 2.95 6.23 6.65
C THR A 168 1.98 5.08 6.48
N THR A 169 2.53 3.87 6.64
CA THR A 169 1.79 2.63 6.44
C THR A 169 1.90 1.75 7.67
N ALA A 170 0.91 0.90 7.91
CA ALA A 170 1.02 -0.15 8.88
C ALA A 170 0.06 -1.30 8.56
N GLN A 171 0.39 -2.48 9.09
CA GLN A 171 -0.50 -3.63 9.09
C GLN A 171 -0.68 -4.20 10.48
N ALA A 172 -1.92 -4.52 10.84
CA ALA A 172 -2.24 -5.21 12.08
C ALA A 172 -3.61 -5.89 12.00
N ARG A 173 -3.92 -6.68 13.02
CA ARG A 173 -5.28 -7.13 13.31
C ARG A 173 -5.47 -7.03 14.82
N PRO A 174 -6.46 -6.27 15.32
CA PRO A 174 -7.54 -5.59 14.59
C PRO A 174 -7.09 -4.34 13.80
N ALA A 175 -7.95 -3.79 12.93
CA ALA A 175 -7.59 -2.69 12.01
C ALA A 175 -7.26 -1.38 12.73
N GLU A 176 -7.86 -1.17 13.91
CA GLU A 176 -7.63 -0.04 14.78
C GLU A 176 -6.18 0.03 15.22
N ASP A 177 -5.51 -1.12 15.37
CA ASP A 177 -4.08 -1.14 15.71
C ASP A 177 -3.23 -0.76 14.49
N ALA A 178 -3.65 -1.14 13.27
CA ALA A 178 -2.97 -0.69 12.06
C ALA A 178 -3.07 0.83 11.92
N PHE A 179 -4.26 1.40 12.16
CA PHE A 179 -4.44 2.85 12.18
C PHE A 179 -3.55 3.53 13.24
N ARG A 180 -3.57 3.04 14.49
CA ARG A 180 -2.74 3.61 15.58
C ARG A 180 -1.25 3.56 15.25
N THR A 181 -0.78 2.48 14.65
CA THR A 181 0.63 2.35 14.24
C THR A 181 0.96 3.32 13.12
N ALA A 182 0.16 3.39 12.04
CA ALA A 182 0.39 4.32 10.95
C ALA A 182 0.37 5.79 11.44
N LEU A 183 -0.58 6.13 12.32
CA LEU A 183 -0.64 7.45 12.97
C LEU A 183 0.60 7.75 13.82
N SER A 184 1.07 6.76 14.60
CA SER A 184 2.27 6.92 15.43
C SER A 184 3.52 7.15 14.58
N GLU A 185 3.67 6.41 13.48
CA GLU A 185 4.76 6.61 12.52
C GLU A 185 4.69 8.01 11.88
N MET A 186 3.49 8.50 11.55
CA MET A 186 3.32 9.85 10.98
C MET A 186 3.71 10.93 11.99
N LEU A 187 3.25 10.77 13.24
CA LEU A 187 3.57 11.69 14.32
C LEU A 187 5.09 11.79 14.55
N LEU A 188 5.77 10.65 14.56
CA LEU A 188 7.23 10.59 14.71
C LEU A 188 7.95 11.17 13.50
N TRP A 189 7.46 10.93 12.28
CA TRP A 189 8.05 11.51 11.07
C TRP A 189 7.96 13.05 11.07
N LEU A 190 6.80 13.60 11.47
CA LEU A 190 6.64 15.05 11.58
C LEU A 190 7.57 15.67 12.63
N GLU A 191 7.77 14.98 13.76
CA GLU A 191 8.70 15.42 14.81
C GLU A 191 10.16 15.32 14.36
N GLY A 192 10.53 14.25 13.66
CA GLY A 192 11.91 13.96 13.25
C GLY A 192 12.40 14.81 12.07
N GLU A 193 11.52 15.12 11.10
CA GLU A 193 11.93 15.72 9.83
C GLU A 193 11.20 17.02 9.47
N TYR A 194 10.07 17.34 10.13
CA TYR A 194 9.24 18.51 9.81
C TYR A 194 9.15 19.53 10.95
N ASN A 195 10.11 19.50 11.88
CA ASN A 195 10.25 20.49 12.96
C ASN A 195 8.99 20.72 13.82
N PHE A 196 8.11 19.72 13.90
CA PHE A 196 6.95 19.79 14.79
C PHE A 196 7.34 19.41 16.22
N ALA A 197 6.82 20.16 17.20
CA ALA A 197 6.75 19.64 18.56
C ALA A 197 5.67 18.55 18.63
N ARG A 198 5.95 17.40 19.28
CA ARG A 198 5.03 16.24 19.30
C ARG A 198 3.58 16.57 19.66
N LYS A 199 3.36 17.41 20.68
CA LYS A 199 1.99 17.80 21.08
C LYS A 199 1.26 18.59 20.00
N ASP A 200 2.00 19.46 19.30
CA ASP A 200 1.45 20.29 18.24
C ASP A 200 1.18 19.44 16.99
N ALA A 201 2.10 18.55 16.59
CA ALA A 201 1.87 17.59 15.51
C ALA A 201 0.62 16.74 15.76
N PHE A 202 0.40 16.27 16.99
CA PHE A 202 -0.80 15.49 17.31
C PHE A 202 -2.09 16.29 17.11
N MET A 203 -2.11 17.56 17.56
CA MET A 203 -3.27 18.44 17.37
C MET A 203 -3.47 18.83 15.90
N PHE A 204 -2.38 19.04 15.16
CA PHE A 204 -2.37 19.31 13.73
C PHE A 204 -2.91 18.13 12.92
N LEU A 205 -2.40 16.92 13.16
CA LEU A 205 -2.88 15.70 12.51
C LEU A 205 -4.37 15.47 12.74
N ALA A 206 -4.90 15.83 13.92
CA ALA A 206 -6.33 15.73 14.17
C ALA A 206 -7.20 16.60 13.23
N GLN A 207 -6.62 17.59 12.53
CA GLN A 207 -7.34 18.46 11.59
C GLN A 207 -7.14 18.05 10.12
N VAL A 208 -5.95 17.53 9.77
CA VAL A 208 -5.55 17.36 8.35
C VAL A 208 -5.24 15.94 7.93
N LEU A 209 -5.19 14.99 8.87
CA LEU A 209 -4.83 13.61 8.56
C LEU A 209 -5.87 12.98 7.64
N GLU A 210 -5.42 12.51 6.49
CA GLU A 210 -6.21 11.63 5.63
C GLU A 210 -5.76 10.19 5.88
N ALA A 211 -6.57 9.42 6.60
CA ALA A 211 -6.25 8.02 6.90
C ALA A 211 -7.40 7.10 6.52
N ARG A 212 -7.06 5.97 5.88
CA ARG A 212 -8.04 4.97 5.47
C ARG A 212 -7.44 3.56 5.43
N ILE A 213 -8.34 2.60 5.50
CA ILE A 213 -8.02 1.19 5.29
C ILE A 213 -7.90 0.92 3.80
N THR A 214 -6.83 0.24 3.38
CA THR A 214 -6.59 -0.01 1.95
C THR A 214 -7.00 -1.41 1.53
N GLN A 215 -6.80 -2.40 2.42
CA GLN A 215 -7.35 -3.76 2.32
C GLN A 215 -7.80 -4.29 3.69
N PHE A 216 -8.82 -5.16 3.70
CA PHE A 216 -9.39 -5.79 4.90
C PHE A 216 -9.50 -7.32 4.79
N VAL A 217 -8.66 -7.93 3.96
CA VAL A 217 -8.85 -9.32 3.48
C VAL A 217 -7.61 -10.19 3.63
N ASN A 218 -6.43 -9.58 3.74
CA ASN A 218 -5.19 -10.29 4.01
C ASN A 218 -5.15 -10.81 5.47
N PRO A 219 -4.13 -11.62 5.85
CA PRO A 219 -3.99 -12.12 7.22
C PRO A 219 -3.99 -11.01 8.29
N THR A 220 -3.51 -9.81 7.92
CA THR A 220 -3.58 -8.54 8.65
C THR A 220 -4.10 -7.43 7.75
N PHE A 221 -4.66 -6.37 8.33
CA PHE A 221 -5.30 -5.27 7.59
C PHE A 221 -4.35 -4.08 7.43
N SER A 222 -4.38 -3.44 6.27
CA SER A 222 -3.50 -2.32 5.92
C SER A 222 -4.16 -0.97 6.18
N TYR A 223 -3.44 -0.06 6.80
CA TYR A 223 -3.80 1.34 6.89
C TYR A 223 -2.75 2.22 6.24
N VAL A 224 -3.21 3.27 5.55
CA VAL A 224 -2.37 4.39 5.10
C VAL A 224 -2.82 5.65 5.83
N ALA A 225 -1.86 6.44 6.30
CA ALA A 225 -2.06 7.72 6.94
C ALA A 225 -1.27 8.76 6.14
N LYS A 226 -1.95 9.78 5.60
CA LYS A 226 -1.40 10.75 4.65
C LYS A 226 -1.52 12.17 5.17
N VAL A 227 -0.52 12.98 4.84
CA VAL A 227 -0.54 14.44 5.04
C VAL A 227 -0.11 15.09 3.74
N LYS A 228 -0.87 16.10 3.29
CA LYS A 228 -0.51 16.86 2.10
C LYS A 228 0.77 17.63 2.33
N LYS A 229 1.68 17.59 1.35
CA LYS A 229 2.95 18.32 1.37
C LYS A 229 2.75 19.83 1.45
N GLU A 230 1.67 20.37 0.88
CA GLU A 230 1.34 21.80 0.96
C GLU A 230 1.22 22.31 2.42
N TYR A 231 0.76 21.46 3.36
CA TYR A 231 0.65 21.83 4.77
C TYR A 231 1.98 21.80 5.53
N LEU A 232 3.03 21.32 4.88
CA LEU A 232 4.36 21.12 5.44
C LEU A 232 5.41 22.06 4.82
N GLU A 233 5.04 22.89 3.83
CA GLU A 233 5.99 23.76 3.12
C GLU A 233 6.69 24.76 4.04
N TRP A 234 6.01 25.21 5.10
CA TRP A 234 6.54 26.14 6.07
C TRP A 234 7.64 25.55 6.98
N THR A 235 7.79 24.23 6.99
CA THR A 235 8.77 23.54 7.85
C THR A 235 10.14 23.41 7.20
N ARG A 236 10.29 23.86 5.95
CA ARG A 236 11.52 23.81 5.16
C ARG A 236 12.33 25.10 5.25
#